data_AF-A0A8H5E8I1-F1
#
_entry.id   AF-A0A8H5E8I1-F1
#
_cell.length_a   1.000
_cell.length_b   1.000
_cell.length_c   1.000
_cell.angle_alpha   90.00
_cell.angle_beta   90.00
_cell.angle_gamma   90.00
#
_symmetry.space_group_name_H-M   'P 1'
#
loop_
_entity.id
_entity.type
_entity.pdbx_description
1 polymer ?
#
loop_
_entity_poly.entity_id
_entity_poly.type
_entity_poly.pdbx_seq_one_letter_code
_entity_poly.pdbx_strand_id
1 'polypeptide(L)'
;MDPNLELYRGILHLGAKDRRQRVQHLPREELIRVKTLVEREQWTQRLEEAVAGRDLVELALTDPVEIEENPPLQKALLGRACYPDDENNMVKRITNGLRKNGESLINSVANFDSPTYPAITKDAWILVYCDLFYLDGTNKTLHEVYTSRLQEEALNTRSEQAREVARHDMMKLARRNAKWMIPVLEELSDEILSQSEYEFSDTLHEIWKQVSHPPPNWIQHIMDTRQPWGFTYYKTKEVEE
;
A
#
# COMPACT_ATOMS: atom_id res chain seq x y z
N MET A 1 -5.37 -14.80 -32.97
CA MET A 1 -6.10 -13.62 -32.47
C MET A 1 -7.35 -14.11 -31.76
N ASP A 2 -7.66 -13.55 -30.59
CA ASP A 2 -8.85 -13.89 -29.80
C ASP A 2 -10.01 -13.01 -30.28
N PRO A 3 -11.01 -13.57 -31.01
CA PRO A 3 -12.07 -12.79 -31.65
C PRO A 3 -12.98 -12.08 -30.65
N ASN A 4 -13.15 -12.64 -29.45
CA ASN A 4 -13.98 -12.02 -28.40
C ASN A 4 -13.28 -10.81 -27.79
N LEU A 5 -11.95 -10.88 -27.67
CA LEU A 5 -11.13 -9.77 -27.23
C LEU A 5 -11.15 -8.61 -28.25
N GLU A 6 -11.02 -8.92 -29.54
CA GLU A 6 -11.10 -7.91 -30.61
C GLU A 6 -12.48 -7.27 -30.70
N LEU A 7 -13.54 -8.07 -30.60
CA LEU A 7 -14.90 -7.56 -30.49
C LEU A 7 -15.03 -6.59 -29.31
N TYR A 8 -14.53 -6.98 -28.13
CA TYR A 8 -14.65 -6.15 -26.93
C TYR A 8 -13.89 -4.82 -27.07
N ARG A 9 -12.67 -4.84 -27.59
CA ARG A 9 -11.90 -3.62 -27.90
C ARG A 9 -12.64 -2.73 -28.89
N GLY A 10 -13.19 -3.32 -29.95
CA GLY A 10 -13.91 -2.61 -31.01
C GLY A 10 -15.17 -1.89 -30.54
N ILE A 11 -15.76 -2.26 -29.40
CA ILE A 11 -16.99 -1.64 -28.88
C ILE A 11 -16.77 -0.68 -27.71
N LEU A 12 -15.53 -0.47 -27.25
CA LEU A 12 -15.25 0.38 -26.07
C LEU A 12 -15.76 1.82 -26.22
N HIS A 13 -15.78 2.33 -27.45
CA HIS A 13 -16.27 3.67 -27.78
C HIS A 13 -17.80 3.81 -27.68
N LEU A 14 -18.54 2.70 -27.57
CA LEU A 14 -19.99 2.70 -27.50
C LEU A 14 -20.52 2.97 -26.07
N GLY A 15 -21.75 3.47 -25.99
CA GLY A 15 -22.46 3.64 -24.73
C GLY A 15 -22.67 2.31 -23.99
N ALA A 16 -22.85 2.38 -22.66
CA ALA A 16 -22.97 1.18 -21.81
C ALA A 16 -24.15 0.26 -22.17
N LYS A 17 -25.22 0.79 -22.78
CA LYS A 17 -26.37 0.00 -23.25
C LYS A 17 -26.01 -0.78 -24.52
N ASP A 18 -25.40 -0.11 -25.49
CA ASP A 18 -25.02 -0.71 -26.78
C ASP A 18 -23.91 -1.74 -26.60
N ARG A 19 -22.92 -1.47 -25.74
CA ARG A 19 -21.89 -2.46 -25.38
C ARG A 19 -22.51 -3.74 -24.85
N ARG A 20 -23.47 -3.64 -23.91
CA ARG A 20 -24.18 -4.80 -23.34
C ARG A 20 -24.92 -5.59 -24.41
N GLN A 21 -25.60 -4.92 -25.34
CA GLN A 21 -26.29 -5.59 -26.44
C GLN A 21 -25.30 -6.31 -27.38
N ARG A 22 -24.14 -5.71 -27.67
CA ARG A 22 -23.12 -6.31 -28.55
C ARG A 22 -22.46 -7.56 -27.97
N VAL A 23 -22.32 -7.64 -26.64
CA VAL A 23 -21.69 -8.79 -25.96
C VAL A 23 -22.68 -9.76 -25.32
N GLN A 24 -23.99 -9.57 -25.53
CA GLN A 24 -25.04 -10.39 -24.89
C GLN A 24 -24.96 -11.88 -25.24
N HIS A 25 -24.30 -12.21 -26.36
CA HIS A 25 -24.13 -13.57 -26.84
C HIS A 25 -22.95 -14.29 -26.16
N LEU A 26 -22.07 -13.56 -25.47
CA LEU A 26 -20.94 -14.15 -24.75
C LEU A 26 -21.40 -14.71 -23.40
N PRO A 27 -20.90 -15.89 -22.99
CA PRO A 27 -21.03 -16.37 -21.63
C PRO A 27 -20.50 -15.35 -20.62
N ARG A 28 -21.04 -15.38 -19.40
CA ARG A 28 -20.66 -14.41 -18.35
C ARG A 28 -19.17 -14.52 -18.01
N GLU A 29 -18.64 -15.73 -17.93
CA GLU A 29 -17.24 -16.02 -17.64
C GLU A 29 -16.33 -15.42 -18.71
N GLU A 30 -16.72 -15.56 -19.97
CA GLU A 30 -15.98 -15.05 -21.11
C GLU A 30 -16.00 -13.52 -21.16
N LEU A 31 -17.17 -12.93 -20.90
CA LEU A 31 -17.30 -11.47 -20.78
C LEU A 31 -16.41 -10.90 -19.66
N ILE A 32 -16.37 -11.57 -18.51
CA ILE A 32 -15.48 -11.20 -17.39
C ILE A 32 -14.02 -11.29 -17.85
N ARG A 33 -13.62 -12.41 -18.47
CA ARG A 33 -12.25 -12.62 -18.96
C ARG A 33 -11.80 -11.52 -19.92
N VAL A 34 -12.55 -11.26 -21.00
CA VAL A 34 -12.16 -10.26 -22.01
C VAL A 34 -12.17 -8.84 -21.44
N LYS A 35 -13.13 -8.53 -20.56
CA LYS A 35 -13.18 -7.24 -19.87
C LYS A 35 -11.93 -7.03 -19.02
N THR A 36 -11.57 -8.01 -18.18
CA THR A 36 -10.38 -7.92 -17.31
C THR A 36 -9.10 -7.79 -18.13
N LEU A 37 -8.96 -8.51 -19.24
CA LEU A 37 -7.79 -8.37 -20.12
C LEU A 37 -7.67 -6.96 -20.69
N VAL A 38 -8.75 -6.41 -21.23
CA VAL A 38 -8.74 -5.05 -21.80
C VAL A 38 -8.51 -3.99 -20.73
N GLU A 39 -9.12 -4.11 -19.56
CA GLU A 39 -8.89 -3.18 -18.46
C GLU A 39 -7.43 -3.22 -17.99
N ARG A 40 -6.83 -4.41 -17.86
CA ARG A 40 -5.40 -4.56 -17.54
C ARG A 40 -4.52 -3.90 -18.60
N GLU A 41 -4.78 -4.13 -19.89
CA GLU A 41 -4.03 -3.49 -20.99
C GLU A 41 -4.09 -1.97 -20.90
N GLN A 42 -5.27 -1.39 -20.65
CA GLN A 42 -5.44 0.06 -20.50
C GLN A 42 -4.66 0.61 -19.31
N TRP A 43 -4.62 -0.10 -18.18
CA TRP A 43 -3.85 0.31 -17.02
C TRP A 43 -2.34 0.25 -17.29
N THR A 44 -1.86 -0.82 -17.90
CA THR A 44 -0.46 -0.96 -18.32
C THR A 44 -0.06 0.17 -19.27
N GLN A 45 -0.87 0.44 -20.30
CA GLN A 45 -0.61 1.52 -21.25
C GLN A 45 -0.53 2.88 -20.54
N ARG A 46 -1.47 3.18 -19.64
CA ARG A 46 -1.43 4.43 -18.84
C ARG A 46 -0.15 4.54 -18.03
N LEU A 47 0.31 3.44 -17.44
CA LEU A 47 1.57 3.44 -16.70
C LEU A 47 2.76 3.66 -17.63
N GLU A 48 2.84 2.96 -18.76
CA GLU A 48 3.90 3.14 -19.75
C GLU A 48 3.97 4.57 -20.27
N GLU A 49 2.82 5.16 -20.61
CA GLU A 49 2.69 6.56 -21.04
C GLU A 49 3.09 7.54 -19.93
N ALA A 50 2.71 7.26 -18.68
CA ALA A 50 3.07 8.11 -17.54
C ALA A 50 4.57 8.03 -17.24
N VAL A 51 5.16 6.83 -17.23
CA VAL A 51 6.59 6.64 -16.99
C VAL A 51 7.40 7.28 -18.12
N ALA A 52 7.00 7.06 -19.37
CA ALA A 52 7.65 7.60 -20.57
C ALA A 52 9.17 7.35 -20.61
N GLY A 53 9.63 6.22 -20.06
CA GLY A 53 11.05 5.85 -19.96
C GLY A 53 11.86 6.66 -18.93
N ARG A 54 11.22 7.47 -18.08
CA ARG A 54 11.88 8.25 -17.03
C ARG A 54 12.27 7.37 -15.84
N ASP A 55 13.33 7.76 -15.15
CA ASP A 55 13.69 7.18 -13.86
C ASP A 55 12.77 7.73 -12.76
N LEU A 56 11.93 6.87 -12.20
CA LEU A 56 10.95 7.26 -11.16
C LEU A 56 11.62 7.68 -9.85
N VAL A 57 12.80 7.13 -9.54
CA VAL A 57 13.53 7.49 -8.32
C VAL A 57 14.08 8.90 -8.45
N GLU A 58 14.68 9.24 -9.59
CA GLU A 58 15.10 10.62 -9.88
C GLU A 58 13.89 11.57 -9.90
N LEU A 59 12.83 11.20 -10.61
CA LEU A 59 11.63 12.02 -10.73
C LEU A 59 11.03 12.37 -9.37
N ALA A 60 10.88 11.40 -8.47
CA ALA A 60 10.34 11.63 -7.13
C ALA A 60 11.20 12.58 -6.28
N LEU A 61 12.52 12.57 -6.48
CA LEU A 61 13.44 13.41 -5.72
C LEU A 61 13.56 14.83 -6.29
N THR A 62 13.30 15.00 -7.58
CA THR A 62 13.36 16.32 -8.25
C THR A 62 12.01 17.02 -8.32
N ASP A 63 10.93 16.27 -8.54
CA ASP A 63 9.56 16.76 -8.63
C ASP A 63 8.58 15.83 -7.89
N PRO A 64 8.54 15.91 -6.54
CA PRO A 64 7.61 15.16 -5.69
C PRO A 64 6.14 15.28 -6.08
N VAL A 65 5.72 16.46 -6.54
CA VAL A 65 4.31 16.78 -6.79
C VAL A 65 3.80 15.97 -7.97
N GLU A 66 4.61 15.78 -9.00
CA GLU A 66 4.23 14.94 -10.14
C GLU A 66 3.94 13.49 -9.71
N ILE A 67 4.71 12.95 -8.76
CA ILE A 67 4.44 11.60 -8.24
C ILE A 67 3.15 11.57 -7.42
N GLU A 68 2.94 12.56 -6.54
CA GLU A 68 1.77 12.64 -5.67
C GLU A 68 0.46 12.79 -6.46
N GLU A 69 0.45 13.62 -7.50
CA GLU A 69 -0.73 13.88 -8.33
C GLU A 69 -0.97 12.80 -9.41
N ASN A 70 -0.04 11.85 -9.59
CA ASN A 70 -0.12 10.79 -10.61
C ASN A 70 -0.13 9.39 -9.98
N PRO A 71 -1.33 8.83 -9.68
CA PRO A 71 -1.45 7.54 -9.00
C PRO A 71 -0.74 6.36 -9.70
N PRO A 72 -0.73 6.24 -11.05
CA PRO A 72 0.11 5.26 -11.73
C PRO A 72 1.61 5.35 -11.37
N LEU A 73 2.19 6.54 -11.37
CA LEU A 73 3.61 6.75 -11.04
C LEU A 73 3.89 6.42 -9.57
N GLN A 74 3.04 6.93 -8.67
CA GLN A 74 3.13 6.64 -7.24
C GLN A 74 3.10 5.14 -6.97
N LYS A 75 2.12 4.42 -7.54
CA LYS A 75 2.00 2.97 -7.37
C LYS A 75 3.21 2.22 -7.91
N ALA A 76 3.70 2.60 -9.09
CA ALA A 76 4.87 1.95 -9.68
C ALA A 76 6.13 2.16 -8.84
N LEU A 77 6.36 3.36 -8.33
CA LEU A 77 7.51 3.68 -7.47
C LEU A 77 7.47 2.90 -6.13
N LEU A 78 6.27 2.71 -5.57
CA LEU A 78 6.06 1.91 -4.36
C LEU A 78 6.12 0.39 -4.64
N GLY A 79 6.11 -0.02 -5.91
CA GLY A 79 6.08 -1.43 -6.32
C GLY A 79 4.70 -2.09 -6.18
N ARG A 80 3.62 -1.30 -6.18
CA ARG A 80 2.23 -1.76 -6.11
C ARG A 80 1.73 -2.23 -7.48
N ALA A 81 0.60 -2.95 -7.47
CA ALA A 81 0.00 -3.40 -8.71
C ALA A 81 -0.54 -2.21 -9.51
N CYS A 82 -0.25 -2.18 -10.82
CA CYS A 82 -0.82 -1.18 -11.72
C CYS A 82 -2.34 -1.34 -11.82
N TYR A 83 -2.81 -2.58 -12.00
CA TYR A 83 -4.24 -2.90 -12.06
C TYR A 83 -4.83 -3.05 -10.64
N PRO A 84 -5.85 -2.25 -10.26
CA PRO A 84 -6.37 -2.25 -8.89
C PRO A 84 -6.88 -3.59 -8.37
N ASP A 85 -7.51 -4.42 -9.22
CA ASP A 85 -8.04 -5.70 -8.74
C ASP A 85 -6.94 -6.70 -8.40
N ASP A 86 -5.76 -6.58 -9.00
CA ASP A 86 -4.63 -7.45 -8.68
C ASP A 86 -4.12 -7.17 -7.27
N GLU A 87 -4.01 -5.90 -6.90
CA GLU A 87 -3.73 -5.50 -5.52
C GLU A 87 -4.85 -5.95 -4.57
N ASN A 88 -6.11 -5.73 -4.92
CA ASN A 88 -7.26 -6.10 -4.09
C ASN A 88 -7.31 -7.62 -3.83
N ASN A 89 -7.06 -8.43 -4.87
CA ASN A 89 -7.02 -9.88 -4.76
C ASN A 89 -5.85 -10.35 -3.89
N MET A 90 -4.67 -9.75 -4.05
CA MET A 90 -3.51 -10.03 -3.19
C MET A 90 -3.80 -9.67 -1.73
N VAL A 91 -4.31 -8.47 -1.46
CA VAL A 91 -4.68 -8.02 -0.11
C VAL A 91 -5.72 -8.94 0.51
N LYS A 92 -6.77 -9.29 -0.24
CA LYS A 92 -7.81 -10.20 0.23
C LYS A 92 -7.24 -11.56 0.60
N ARG A 93 -6.31 -12.09 -0.19
CA ARG A 93 -5.63 -13.37 0.09
C ARG A 93 -4.76 -13.28 1.35
N ILE A 94 -3.89 -12.27 1.47
CA ILE A 94 -2.96 -12.10 2.60
C ILE A 94 -3.70 -11.86 3.92
N THR A 95 -4.84 -11.17 3.85
CA THR A 95 -5.67 -10.85 5.02
C THR A 95 -6.75 -11.91 5.30
N ASN A 96 -6.73 -13.07 4.62
CA ASN A 96 -7.77 -14.10 4.75
C ASN A 96 -9.21 -13.58 4.56
N GLY A 97 -9.39 -12.56 3.72
CA GLY A 97 -10.68 -11.93 3.43
C GLY A 97 -11.10 -10.83 4.41
N LEU A 98 -10.33 -10.56 5.47
CA LEU A 98 -10.61 -9.51 6.45
C LEU A 98 -10.59 -8.11 5.82
N ARG A 99 -9.80 -7.91 4.76
CA ARG A 99 -9.76 -6.66 4.00
C ARG A 99 -9.98 -6.91 2.52
N LYS A 100 -10.72 -6.00 1.89
CA LYS A 100 -11.14 -6.12 0.49
C LYS A 100 -10.23 -5.37 -0.48
N ASN A 101 -9.50 -4.36 0.00
CA ASN A 101 -8.64 -3.51 -0.82
C ASN A 101 -7.51 -2.91 0.02
N GLY A 102 -6.47 -2.43 -0.66
CA GLY A 102 -5.27 -1.87 -0.04
C GLY A 102 -5.53 -0.64 0.81
N GLU A 103 -6.38 0.27 0.33
CA GLU A 103 -6.70 1.51 1.04
C GLU A 103 -7.40 1.26 2.39
N SER A 104 -8.34 0.31 2.43
CA SER A 104 -9.00 -0.11 3.66
C SER A 104 -8.02 -0.74 4.65
N LEU A 105 -7.03 -1.49 4.18
CA LEU A 105 -5.98 -2.07 5.02
C LEU A 105 -5.06 -0.97 5.59
N ILE A 106 -4.57 -0.05 4.74
CA ILE A 106 -3.76 1.11 5.18
C ILE A 106 -4.51 1.90 6.25
N ASN A 107 -5.77 2.25 6.01
CA ASN A 107 -6.57 3.01 6.97
C ASN A 107 -6.81 2.26 8.29
N SER A 108 -6.93 0.93 8.26
CA SER A 108 -7.07 0.13 9.48
C SER A 108 -5.80 0.10 10.31
N VAL A 109 -4.64 0.02 9.65
CA VAL A 109 -3.33 0.01 10.31
C VAL A 109 -2.96 1.41 10.82
N ALA A 110 -3.24 2.46 10.04
CA ALA A 110 -2.97 3.84 10.43
C ALA A 110 -3.78 4.28 11.65
N ASN A 111 -5.07 3.91 11.71
CA ASN A 111 -6.00 4.26 12.79
C ASN A 111 -6.21 3.09 13.76
N PHE A 112 -5.16 2.30 14.02
CA PHE A 112 -5.27 1.13 14.88
C PHE A 112 -5.59 1.48 16.34
N ASP A 113 -5.33 2.72 16.75
CA ASP A 113 -5.71 3.31 18.04
C ASP A 113 -7.21 3.66 18.17
N SER A 114 -8.00 3.38 17.14
CA SER A 114 -9.46 3.52 17.15
C SER A 114 -10.14 2.55 18.14
N PRO A 115 -11.32 2.90 18.70
CA PRO A 115 -12.04 2.02 19.65
C PRO A 115 -12.39 0.63 19.09
N THR A 116 -12.50 0.52 17.77
CA THR A 116 -12.80 -0.72 17.05
C THR A 116 -11.50 -1.35 16.61
N TYR A 117 -10.76 -1.99 17.53
CA TYR A 117 -9.53 -2.72 17.22
C TYR A 117 -9.83 -3.78 16.16
N PRO A 118 -9.27 -3.67 14.95
CA PRO A 118 -9.51 -4.67 13.93
C PRO A 118 -8.52 -5.82 14.06
N ALA A 119 -9.00 -7.05 13.83
CA ALA A 119 -8.08 -8.16 13.55
C ALA A 119 -7.25 -7.86 12.29
N ILE A 120 -5.91 -7.83 12.43
CA ILE A 120 -4.95 -7.63 11.34
C ILE A 120 -3.84 -8.67 11.50
N THR A 121 -3.76 -9.61 10.56
CA THR A 121 -2.76 -10.69 10.57
C THR A 121 -1.33 -10.16 10.52
N LYS A 122 -0.35 -10.94 11.02
CA LYS A 122 1.08 -10.57 10.95
C LYS A 122 1.51 -10.20 9.52
N ASP A 123 1.13 -11.02 8.54
CA ASP A 123 1.46 -10.77 7.13
C ASP A 123 0.81 -9.48 6.59
N ALA A 124 -0.36 -9.10 7.10
CA ALA A 124 -0.99 -7.84 6.70
C ALA A 124 -0.24 -6.61 7.24
N TRP A 125 0.30 -6.68 8.46
CA TRP A 125 1.20 -5.65 8.99
C TRP A 125 2.46 -5.53 8.15
N ILE A 126 3.10 -6.66 7.82
CA ILE A 126 4.29 -6.70 6.97
C ILE A 126 3.99 -6.14 5.58
N LEU A 127 2.85 -6.49 4.98
CA LEU A 127 2.44 -5.98 3.67
C LEU A 127 2.26 -4.46 3.67
N VAL A 128 1.66 -3.90 4.72
CA VAL A 128 1.51 -2.44 4.87
C VAL A 128 2.85 -1.76 5.05
N TYR A 129 3.74 -2.33 5.86
CA TYR A 129 5.10 -1.84 5.96
C TYR A 129 5.72 -1.82 4.55
N CYS A 130 5.61 -2.90 3.78
CA CYS A 130 6.15 -2.98 2.42
C CYS A 130 5.39 -2.19 1.35
N ASP A 131 4.64 -1.14 1.71
CA ASP A 131 3.92 -0.26 0.78
C ASP A 131 2.91 -0.99 -0.13
N LEU A 132 2.36 -2.12 0.34
CA LEU A 132 1.51 -3.03 -0.44
C LEU A 132 2.18 -3.56 -1.71
N PHE A 133 3.49 -3.81 -1.65
CA PHE A 133 4.28 -4.36 -2.76
C PHE A 133 3.60 -5.56 -3.41
N TYR A 134 3.47 -5.55 -4.73
CA TYR A 134 2.76 -6.57 -5.48
C TYR A 134 3.61 -7.83 -5.67
N LEU A 135 3.23 -8.90 -4.97
CA LEU A 135 3.97 -10.16 -4.95
C LEU A 135 3.70 -11.04 -6.15
N ASP A 136 2.44 -11.10 -6.63
CA ASP A 136 2.00 -12.10 -7.63
C ASP A 136 2.66 -11.93 -9.01
N GLY A 137 3.28 -10.78 -9.27
CA GLY A 137 4.09 -10.53 -10.47
C GLY A 137 5.57 -10.85 -10.30
N THR A 138 5.99 -11.38 -9.14
CA THR A 138 7.40 -11.58 -8.78
C THR A 138 7.63 -12.98 -8.19
N ASN A 139 8.87 -13.45 -8.21
CA ASN A 139 9.27 -14.68 -7.52
C ASN A 139 9.65 -14.44 -6.05
N LYS A 140 9.37 -13.24 -5.51
CA LYS A 140 9.75 -12.86 -4.15
C LYS A 140 8.65 -13.22 -3.17
N THR A 141 9.04 -13.69 -2.00
CA THR A 141 8.16 -13.85 -0.85
C THR A 141 7.97 -12.50 -0.14
N LEU A 142 6.89 -12.38 0.64
CA LEU A 142 6.63 -11.19 1.44
C LEU A 142 7.77 -10.90 2.44
N HIS A 143 8.33 -11.95 3.04
CA HIS A 143 9.44 -11.82 3.98
C HIS A 143 10.72 -11.30 3.31
N GLU A 144 11.07 -11.77 2.12
CA GLU A 144 12.22 -11.25 1.37
C GLU A 144 12.07 -9.77 1.03
N VAL A 145 10.86 -9.34 0.63
CA VAL A 145 10.57 -7.93 0.40
C VAL A 145 10.71 -7.12 1.69
N TYR A 146 10.20 -7.64 2.80
CA TYR A 146 10.30 -7.00 4.11
C TYR A 146 11.75 -6.80 4.56
N THR A 147 12.58 -7.84 4.50
CA THR A 147 14.01 -7.75 4.84
C THR A 147 14.74 -6.76 3.94
N SER A 148 14.44 -6.77 2.64
CA SER A 148 14.99 -5.79 1.69
C SER A 148 14.61 -4.36 2.06
N ARG A 149 13.35 -4.12 2.45
CA ARG A 149 12.87 -2.79 2.87
C ARG A 149 13.52 -2.31 4.15
N LEU A 150 13.71 -3.20 5.13
CA LEU A 150 14.44 -2.88 6.37
C LEU A 150 15.88 -2.45 6.07
N GLN A 151 16.57 -3.17 5.18
CA GLN A 151 17.94 -2.82 4.78
C GLN A 151 18.01 -1.50 4.02
N GLU A 152 17.09 -1.27 3.08
CA GLU A 152 17.01 -0.02 2.31
C GLU A 152 16.73 1.20 3.20
N GLU A 153 15.91 1.04 4.24
CA GLU A 153 15.64 2.07 5.25
C GLU A 153 16.84 2.31 6.15
N ALA A 154 17.49 1.26 6.66
CA ALA A 154 18.68 1.38 7.51
C ALA A 154 19.84 2.09 6.79
N LEU A 155 19.99 1.85 5.49
CA LEU A 155 20.98 2.50 4.64
C LEU A 155 20.51 3.86 4.09
N ASN A 156 19.25 4.24 4.36
CA ASN A 156 18.59 5.43 3.81
C ASN A 156 18.85 5.58 2.29
N THR A 157 18.65 4.49 1.55
CA THR A 157 18.96 4.43 0.11
C THR A 157 18.13 5.45 -0.68
N ARG A 158 18.65 5.84 -1.84
CA ARG A 158 17.95 6.76 -2.75
C ARG A 158 16.53 6.28 -3.11
N SER A 159 16.37 4.97 -3.29
CA SER A 159 15.06 4.35 -3.57
C SER A 159 14.10 4.46 -2.38
N GLU A 160 14.58 4.37 -1.14
CA GLU A 160 13.74 4.56 0.04
C GLU A 160 13.36 6.02 0.23
N GLN A 161 14.28 6.96 -0.01
CA GLN A 161 13.98 8.40 0.01
C GLN A 161 12.87 8.74 -1.01
N ALA A 162 12.97 8.19 -2.22
CA ALA A 162 11.94 8.38 -3.26
C ALA A 162 10.58 7.79 -2.84
N ARG A 163 10.55 6.60 -2.24
CA ARG A 163 9.29 6.03 -1.72
C ARG A 163 8.71 6.84 -0.57
N GLU A 164 9.54 7.37 0.33
CA GLU A 164 9.09 8.21 1.43
C GLU A 164 8.41 9.49 0.93
N VAL A 165 8.91 10.07 -0.17
CA VAL A 165 8.25 11.18 -0.85
C VAL A 165 6.89 10.75 -1.43
N ALA A 166 6.84 9.57 -2.05
CA ALA A 166 5.63 9.06 -2.70
C ALA A 166 4.50 8.67 -1.73
N ARG A 167 4.81 8.38 -0.46
CA ARG A 167 3.82 8.01 0.56
C ARG A 167 3.00 9.24 0.97
N HIS A 168 1.68 9.13 0.91
CA HIS A 168 0.79 10.10 1.56
C HIS A 168 0.73 9.85 3.08
N ASP A 169 0.18 10.81 3.82
CA ASP A 169 0.20 10.83 5.30
C ASP A 169 -0.31 9.52 5.94
N MET A 170 -1.42 8.98 5.45
CA MET A 170 -1.97 7.72 5.96
C MET A 170 -1.03 6.52 5.72
N MET A 171 -0.28 6.48 4.62
CA MET A 171 0.72 5.43 4.39
C MET A 171 1.89 5.56 5.37
N LYS A 172 2.35 6.79 5.62
CA LYS A 172 3.43 7.06 6.58
C LYS A 172 3.03 6.64 8.00
N LEU A 173 1.82 7.02 8.42
CA LEU A 173 1.26 6.60 9.70
C LEU A 173 1.11 5.08 9.79
N ALA A 174 0.57 4.45 8.76
CA ALA A 174 0.39 3.00 8.72
C ALA A 174 1.73 2.26 8.80
N ARG A 175 2.72 2.69 8.01
CA ARG A 175 4.08 2.12 8.02
C ARG A 175 4.77 2.29 9.37
N ARG A 176 4.63 3.46 10.01
CA ARG A 176 5.13 3.70 11.38
C ARG A 176 4.49 2.72 12.37
N ASN A 177 3.17 2.59 12.36
CA ASN A 177 2.47 1.68 13.27
C ASN A 177 2.90 0.22 13.03
N ALA A 178 3.03 -0.18 11.77
CA ALA A 178 3.54 -1.51 11.41
C ALA A 178 4.98 -1.73 11.90
N LYS A 179 5.86 -0.74 11.79
CA LYS A 179 7.24 -0.81 12.29
C LYS A 179 7.31 -1.10 13.79
N TRP A 180 6.36 -0.61 14.58
CA TRP A 180 6.28 -0.90 16.02
C TRP A 180 5.70 -2.28 16.31
N MET A 181 4.67 -2.68 15.56
CA MET A 181 3.98 -3.95 15.80
C MET A 181 4.79 -5.17 15.35
N ILE A 182 5.39 -5.13 14.16
CA ILE A 182 5.99 -6.32 13.52
C ILE A 182 7.01 -7.04 14.42
N PRO A 183 7.99 -6.37 15.06
CA PRO A 183 8.97 -7.08 15.89
C PRO A 183 8.34 -7.90 17.02
N VAL A 184 7.32 -7.36 17.69
CA VAL A 184 6.62 -8.10 18.76
C VAL A 184 5.79 -9.24 18.19
N LEU A 185 5.18 -9.06 17.01
CA LEU A 185 4.42 -10.12 16.34
C LEU A 185 5.31 -11.25 15.83
N GLU A 186 6.59 -10.99 15.53
CA GLU A 186 7.57 -12.02 15.15
C GLU A 186 7.99 -12.91 16.31
N GLU A 187 7.85 -12.43 17.56
CA GLU A 187 8.16 -13.18 18.77
C GLU A 187 6.99 -14.03 19.29
N LEU A 188 5.78 -13.82 18.76
CA LEU A 188 4.61 -14.60 19.15
C LEU A 188 4.68 -16.04 18.64
N SER A 189 4.12 -16.97 19.42
CA SER A 189 4.01 -18.36 19.01
C SER A 189 2.92 -18.57 17.96
N ASP A 190 3.04 -19.65 17.18
CA ASP A 190 2.07 -20.01 16.15
C ASP A 190 0.66 -20.21 16.74
N GLU A 191 0.55 -20.69 17.99
CA GLU A 191 -0.75 -20.82 18.65
C GLU A 191 -1.47 -19.48 18.79
N ILE A 192 -0.74 -18.42 19.20
CA ILE A 192 -1.31 -17.08 19.35
C ILE A 192 -1.68 -16.50 17.98
N LEU A 193 -0.83 -16.69 16.97
CA LEU A 193 -1.08 -16.23 15.60
C LEU A 193 -2.27 -16.95 14.92
N SER A 194 -2.62 -18.14 15.40
CA SER A 194 -3.72 -18.96 14.89
C SER A 194 -5.06 -18.78 15.64
N GLN A 195 -5.10 -17.86 16.62
CA GLN A 195 -6.31 -17.57 17.39
C GLN A 195 -7.47 -17.10 16.51
N SER A 196 -8.68 -17.16 17.09
CA SER A 196 -9.86 -16.56 16.46
C SER A 196 -9.66 -15.05 16.27
N GLU A 197 -10.35 -14.46 15.29
CA GLU A 197 -10.23 -13.02 14.98
C GLU A 197 -10.48 -12.13 16.20
N TYR A 198 -11.41 -12.51 17.06
CA TYR A 198 -11.76 -11.76 18.27
C TYR A 198 -10.64 -11.80 19.31
N GLU A 199 -10.15 -12.99 19.66
CA GLU A 199 -9.07 -13.16 20.64
C GLU A 199 -7.74 -12.56 20.15
N PHE A 200 -7.46 -12.72 18.85
CA PHE A 200 -6.28 -12.14 18.25
C PHE A 200 -6.36 -10.60 18.27
N SER A 201 -7.54 -10.02 18.04
CA SER A 201 -7.74 -8.58 18.15
C SER A 201 -7.46 -8.05 19.56
N ASP A 202 -7.90 -8.75 20.61
CA ASP A 202 -7.61 -8.38 22.00
C ASP A 202 -6.10 -8.48 22.29
N THR A 203 -5.43 -9.52 21.76
CA THR A 203 -3.97 -9.66 21.85
C THR A 203 -3.26 -8.49 21.16
N LEU A 204 -3.68 -8.12 19.95
CA LEU A 204 -3.11 -6.98 19.23
C LEU A 204 -3.29 -5.66 19.98
N HIS A 205 -4.43 -5.47 20.65
CA HIS A 205 -4.68 -4.29 21.49
C HIS A 205 -3.71 -4.20 22.67
N GLU A 206 -3.50 -5.30 23.38
CA GLU A 206 -2.55 -5.34 24.50
C GLU A 206 -1.11 -5.12 24.05
N ILE A 207 -0.71 -5.67 22.90
CA ILE A 207 0.59 -5.38 22.29
C ILE A 207 0.68 -3.91 21.91
N TRP A 208 -0.35 -3.36 21.28
CA TRP A 208 -0.37 -1.95 20.86
C TRP A 208 -0.19 -1.00 22.05
N LYS A 209 -0.83 -1.26 23.20
CA LYS A 209 -0.60 -0.46 24.42
C LYS A 209 0.86 -0.48 24.91
N GLN A 210 1.60 -1.55 24.62
CA GLN A 210 2.99 -1.69 25.04
C GLN A 210 3.95 -1.00 24.07
N VAL A 211 3.69 -1.09 22.77
CA VAL A 211 4.60 -0.59 21.73
C VAL A 211 4.25 0.82 21.22
N SER A 212 3.01 1.25 21.35
CA SER A 212 2.61 2.59 20.96
C SER A 212 3.13 3.58 21.99
N HIS A 213 3.97 4.51 21.53
CA HIS A 213 4.44 5.58 22.39
C HIS A 213 3.39 6.68 22.46
N PRO A 214 2.94 7.10 23.66
CA PRO A 214 2.17 8.33 23.76
C PRO A 214 3.03 9.49 23.23
N PRO A 215 2.40 10.53 22.63
CA PRO A 215 3.14 11.72 22.22
C PRO A 215 3.96 12.23 23.42
N PRO A 216 5.23 12.58 23.23
CA PRO A 216 6.05 13.14 24.30
C PRO A 216 5.31 14.28 25.01
N ASN A 217 5.51 14.43 26.32
CA ASN A 217 4.81 15.43 27.14
C ASN A 217 4.87 16.86 26.56
N TRP A 218 5.94 17.20 25.84
CA TRP A 218 6.06 18.50 25.18
C TRP A 218 5.08 18.65 24.00
N ILE A 219 4.84 17.60 23.21
CA ILE A 219 3.81 17.60 22.16
C ILE A 219 2.43 17.70 22.80
N GLN A 220 2.18 16.95 23.87
CA GLN A 220 0.90 17.01 24.58
C GLN A 220 0.62 18.42 25.11
N HIS A 221 1.63 19.06 25.72
CA HIS A 221 1.54 20.45 26.17
C HIS A 221 1.26 21.43 25.01
N ILE A 222 1.86 21.24 23.83
CA ILE A 222 1.55 22.04 22.63
C ILE A 222 0.07 21.89 22.25
N MET A 223 -0.44 20.66 22.19
CA MET A 223 -1.83 20.38 21.82
C MET A 223 -2.82 20.93 22.85
N ASP A 224 -2.51 20.81 24.14
CA ASP A 224 -3.36 21.24 25.26
C ASP A 224 -3.43 22.77 25.36
N THR A 225 -2.30 23.46 25.16
CA THR A 225 -2.23 24.92 25.31
C THR A 225 -2.88 25.69 24.18
N ARG A 226 -3.05 25.08 22.99
CA ARG A 226 -3.59 25.71 21.76
C ARG A 226 -2.92 27.05 21.41
N GLN A 227 -1.69 27.28 21.88
CA GLN A 227 -0.94 28.50 21.58
C GLN A 227 -0.26 28.38 20.21
N PRO A 228 0.09 29.50 19.56
CA PRO A 228 0.95 29.45 18.38
C PRO A 228 2.35 29.00 18.77
N TRP A 229 2.83 27.91 18.16
CA TRP A 229 4.19 27.41 18.33
C TRP A 229 4.97 27.55 17.02
N GLY A 230 6.26 27.89 17.13
CA GLY A 230 7.20 27.92 16.02
C GLY A 230 8.28 26.86 16.20
N PHE A 231 8.64 26.15 15.13
CA PHE A 231 9.76 25.20 15.13
C PHE A 231 11.01 25.89 14.61
N THR A 232 12.12 25.79 15.35
CA THR A 232 13.44 26.23 14.88
C THR A 232 14.27 24.99 14.56
N TYR A 233 14.60 24.81 13.28
CA TYR A 233 15.50 23.74 12.84
C TYR A 233 16.93 24.25 12.84
N TYR A 234 17.80 23.58 13.60
CA TYR A 234 19.24 23.82 13.57
C TYR A 234 19.88 22.79 12.64
N LYS A 235 20.56 23.26 11.59
CA LYS A 235 21.44 22.41 10.77
C LYS A 235 22.85 22.48 11.38
N THR A 236 23.27 21.45 12.09
CA THR A 236 24.65 21.33 12.56
C THR A 236 25.60 21.11 11.39
N LYS A 237 26.79 21.70 11.47
CA LYS A 237 27.77 21.81 10.38
C LYS A 237 28.85 20.72 10.43
N GLU A 238 28.55 19.56 10.98
CA GLU A 238 29.49 18.44 11.18
C GLU A 238 28.77 17.19 10.62
N VAL A 239 29.23 16.52 9.57
CA VAL A 239 30.59 16.03 9.30
C VAL A 239 30.91 16.16 7.79
N GLU A 240 31.92 16.98 7.45
CA GLU A 240 32.78 16.73 6.29
C GLU A 240 33.85 15.73 6.75
N GLU A 241 33.78 14.48 6.31
CA GLU A 241 34.92 13.55 6.26
C GLU A 241 34.97 12.89 4.87
#